data_AF-A0A8F4XJL0-F1
#
_entry.id   AF-A0A8F4XJL0-F1
#
_cell.length_a   1.000
_cell.length_b   1.000
_cell.length_c   1.000
_cell.angle_alpha   90.00
_cell.angle_beta   90.00
_cell.angle_gamma   90.00
#
_symmetry.space_group_name_H-M   'P 1'
#
loop_
_entity.id
_entity.type
_entity.pdbx_description
1 polymer ?
#
loop_
_entity_poly.entity_id
_entity_poly.type
_entity_poly.pdbx_seq_one_letter_code
_entity_poly.pdbx_strand_id
1 'polypeptide(L)'
;MLSQLKEFFFDVYWIEIILFFSFLGLGFLVEQKFNIKEPRKWFIKFNGIILQRILSLFCYYIPYLDIINTHLPLIEETHPYIVRLFLPTFIIGSLQFIQQIPFLPFIYLMLGYGIFIRNKLPKDRFIRYNIMYGIIIISFQGIIHELFLNITKVFCLNSKDRSEAALLTFLGWILIFIPCFIRAILGKYESNPFLREAIEVHLGRDGPDFVWWDRQKKPEK
;
A
#
# COMPACT_ATOMS: atom_id res chain seq x y z
N MET A 1 3.10 -22.94 -14.65
CA MET A 1 1.87 -22.16 -14.88
C MET A 1 0.64 -22.81 -14.25
N LEU A 2 0.27 -24.06 -14.55
CA LEU A 2 -0.88 -24.73 -13.89
C LEU A 2 -0.66 -25.05 -12.39
N SER A 3 0.58 -25.38 -11.98
CA SER A 3 0.92 -25.63 -10.56
C SER A 3 0.94 -24.34 -9.73
N GLN A 4 1.49 -23.25 -10.28
CA GLN A 4 1.48 -21.93 -9.66
C GLN A 4 0.07 -21.34 -9.56
N LEU A 5 -0.81 -21.60 -10.55
CA LEU A 5 -2.24 -21.29 -10.43
C LEU A 5 -2.86 -22.08 -9.28
N LYS A 6 -2.57 -23.38 -9.15
CA LYS A 6 -3.06 -24.20 -8.04
C LYS A 6 -2.61 -23.69 -6.66
N GLU A 7 -1.35 -23.30 -6.49
CA GLU A 7 -0.87 -22.73 -5.22
C GLU A 7 -1.58 -21.39 -4.89
N PHE A 8 -1.79 -20.53 -5.89
CA PHE A 8 -2.58 -19.30 -5.73
C PHE A 8 -4.04 -19.58 -5.33
N PHE A 9 -4.61 -20.69 -5.83
CA PHE A 9 -5.99 -21.11 -5.60
C PHE A 9 -6.20 -22.03 -4.39
N PHE A 10 -5.17 -22.43 -3.64
CA PHE A 10 -5.35 -23.37 -2.52
C PHE A 10 -4.69 -22.95 -1.20
N ASP A 11 -3.68 -22.07 -1.19
CA ASP A 11 -3.05 -21.56 0.05
C ASP A 11 -3.61 -20.22 0.54
N VAL A 12 -4.52 -19.61 -0.21
CA VAL A 12 -5.28 -18.45 0.26
C VAL A 12 -6.44 -18.97 1.10
N TYR A 13 -6.89 -18.20 2.10
CA TYR A 13 -8.07 -18.45 2.95
C TYR A 13 -9.38 -18.53 2.13
N TRP A 14 -9.47 -19.52 1.24
CA TRP A 14 -10.54 -19.64 0.25
C TRP A 14 -11.87 -19.93 0.91
N ILE A 15 -11.87 -20.61 2.05
CA ILE A 15 -13.10 -20.87 2.80
C ILE A 15 -13.66 -19.57 3.35
N GLU A 16 -12.82 -18.69 3.89
CA GLU A 16 -13.18 -17.38 4.43
C GLU A 16 -13.58 -16.41 3.31
N ILE A 17 -12.85 -16.45 2.18
CA ILE A 17 -13.18 -15.69 0.97
C ILE A 17 -14.53 -16.16 0.41
N ILE A 18 -14.75 -17.47 0.28
CA ILE A 18 -16.01 -18.05 -0.19
C ILE A 18 -17.13 -17.74 0.78
N LEU A 19 -16.92 -17.82 2.09
CA LEU A 19 -17.91 -17.44 3.11
C LEU A 19 -18.26 -15.96 3.01
N PHE A 20 -17.26 -15.10 2.83
CA PHE A 20 -17.46 -13.66 2.69
C PHE A 20 -18.24 -13.33 1.40
N PHE A 21 -17.83 -13.88 0.25
CA PHE A 21 -18.53 -13.67 -1.01
C PHE A 21 -19.90 -14.36 -1.05
N SER A 22 -20.07 -15.50 -0.37
CA SER A 22 -21.37 -16.17 -0.22
C SER A 22 -22.30 -15.38 0.69
N PHE A 23 -21.79 -14.76 1.75
CA PHE A 23 -22.56 -13.85 2.60
C PHE A 23 -23.01 -12.61 1.81
N LEU A 24 -22.11 -12.01 1.03
CA LEU A 24 -22.45 -10.90 0.12
C LEU A 24 -23.47 -11.32 -0.94
N GLY A 25 -23.30 -12.50 -1.54
CA GLY A 25 -24.19 -13.06 -2.57
C GLY A 25 -25.57 -13.44 -2.03
N LEU A 26 -25.64 -14.05 -0.84
CA LEU A 26 -26.89 -14.35 -0.15
C LEU A 26 -27.62 -13.07 0.25
N GLY A 27 -26.90 -12.06 0.74
CA GLY A 27 -27.45 -10.73 0.99
C GLY A 27 -28.10 -10.14 -0.27
N PHE A 28 -27.43 -10.26 -1.42
CA PHE A 28 -27.95 -9.81 -2.71
C PHE A 28 -29.15 -10.63 -3.21
N LEU A 29 -29.14 -11.96 -3.06
CA LEU A 29 -30.25 -12.82 -3.48
C LEU A 29 -31.51 -12.60 -2.64
N VAL A 30 -31.36 -12.43 -1.33
CA VAL A 30 -32.46 -12.06 -0.43
C VAL A 30 -33.01 -10.68 -0.81
N GLU A 31 -32.15 -9.73 -1.16
CA GLU A 31 -32.55 -8.40 -1.65
C GLU A 31 -33.40 -8.46 -2.92
N GLN A 32 -32.99 -9.24 -3.94
CA GLN A 32 -33.75 -9.42 -5.18
C GLN A 32 -35.13 -10.05 -4.93
N LYS A 33 -35.21 -10.98 -3.97
CA LYS A 33 -36.46 -11.69 -3.65
C LYS A 33 -37.47 -10.81 -2.89
N PHE A 34 -37.02 -9.85 -2.08
CA PHE A 34 -37.89 -9.03 -1.22
C PHE A 34 -38.01 -7.54 -1.63
N ASN A 35 -37.34 -7.12 -2.71
CA ASN A 35 -37.43 -5.78 -3.33
C ASN A 35 -37.26 -4.61 -2.34
N ILE A 36 -36.38 -4.79 -1.36
CA ILE A 36 -36.15 -3.81 -0.29
C ILE A 36 -35.12 -2.77 -0.80
N LYS A 37 -35.54 -1.52 -1.02
CA LYS A 37 -34.70 -0.47 -1.63
C LYS A 37 -33.60 0.10 -0.71
N GLU A 38 -33.79 0.05 0.61
CA GLU A 38 -32.82 0.54 1.60
C GLU A 38 -31.55 -0.33 1.78
N PRO A 39 -31.63 -1.67 1.90
CA PRO A 39 -30.45 -2.52 2.04
C PRO A 39 -29.55 -2.49 0.80
N ARG A 40 -30.10 -2.26 -0.41
CA ARG A 40 -29.29 -2.05 -1.62
C ARG A 40 -28.33 -0.87 -1.50
N LYS A 41 -28.81 0.26 -0.98
CA LYS A 41 -28.00 1.47 -0.78
C LYS A 41 -26.95 1.24 0.30
N TRP A 42 -27.29 0.53 1.36
CA TRP A 42 -26.36 0.14 2.41
C TRP A 42 -25.28 -0.80 1.88
N PHE A 43 -25.66 -1.84 1.13
CA PHE A 43 -24.74 -2.81 0.53
C PHE A 43 -23.75 -2.15 -0.43
N ILE A 44 -24.22 -1.26 -1.32
CA ILE A 44 -23.34 -0.52 -2.23
C ILE A 44 -22.38 0.38 -1.45
N LYS A 45 -22.85 1.09 -0.41
CA LYS A 45 -21.98 1.93 0.43
C LYS A 45 -20.95 1.10 1.19
N PHE A 46 -21.35 -0.02 1.77
CA PHE A 46 -20.48 -0.92 2.52
C PHE A 46 -19.39 -1.52 1.63
N ASN A 47 -19.76 -2.08 0.47
CA ASN A 47 -18.79 -2.57 -0.51
C ASN A 47 -17.90 -1.45 -1.05
N GLY A 48 -18.43 -0.24 -1.23
CA GLY A 48 -17.65 0.95 -1.59
C GLY A 48 -16.57 1.27 -0.56
N ILE A 49 -16.88 1.19 0.74
CA ILE A 49 -15.90 1.38 1.81
C ILE A 49 -14.84 0.28 1.77
N ILE A 50 -15.24 -0.99 1.65
CA ILE A 50 -14.27 -2.10 1.58
C ILE A 50 -13.33 -1.93 0.39
N LEU A 51 -13.87 -1.62 -0.79
CA LEU A 51 -13.07 -1.36 -1.98
C LEU A 51 -12.13 -0.16 -1.77
N GLN A 52 -12.60 0.92 -1.13
CA GLN A 52 -11.77 2.07 -0.78
C GLN A 52 -10.60 1.67 0.13
N ARG A 53 -10.83 0.82 1.14
CA ARG A 53 -9.77 0.32 2.05
C ARG A 53 -8.76 -0.56 1.32
N ILE A 54 -9.25 -1.49 0.51
CA ILE A 54 -8.41 -2.41 -0.28
C ILE A 54 -7.53 -1.63 -1.25
N LEU A 55 -8.11 -0.72 -2.04
CA LEU A 55 -7.36 0.12 -2.98
C LEU A 55 -6.34 1.01 -2.26
N SER A 56 -6.69 1.55 -1.10
CA SER A 56 -5.77 2.35 -0.29
C SER A 56 -4.60 1.53 0.24
N LEU A 57 -4.83 0.28 0.63
CA LEU A 57 -3.77 -0.64 1.06
C LEU A 57 -2.82 -0.99 -0.09
N PHE A 58 -3.37 -1.26 -1.28
CA PHE A 58 -2.57 -1.57 -2.47
C PHE A 58 -1.67 -0.42 -2.93
N CYS A 59 -1.95 0.82 -2.51
CA CYS A 59 -1.06 1.95 -2.81
C CYS A 59 0.36 1.73 -2.28
N TYR A 60 0.51 1.01 -1.18
CA TYR A 60 1.81 0.73 -0.56
C TYR A 60 2.48 -0.55 -1.08
N TYR A 61 1.82 -1.30 -1.96
CA TYR A 61 2.30 -2.62 -2.40
C TYR A 61 3.59 -2.54 -3.21
N ILE A 62 3.66 -1.63 -4.18
CA ILE A 62 4.88 -1.44 -5.00
C ILE A 62 6.04 -0.93 -4.14
N PRO A 63 5.91 0.14 -3.33
CA PRO A 63 6.97 0.56 -2.42
C PRO A 63 7.43 -0.53 -1.45
N TYR A 64 6.52 -1.39 -1.01
CA TYR A 64 6.84 -2.53 -0.13
C TYR A 64 7.65 -3.60 -0.86
N LEU A 65 7.23 -3.97 -2.08
CA LEU A 65 7.95 -4.94 -2.91
C LEU A 65 9.34 -4.46 -3.30
N ASP A 66 9.54 -3.15 -3.49
CA ASP A 66 10.86 -2.58 -3.78
C ASP A 66 11.85 -2.78 -2.62
N ILE A 67 11.39 -2.60 -1.38
CA ILE A 67 12.18 -2.88 -0.17
C ILE A 67 12.52 -4.35 -0.02
N ILE A 68 11.53 -5.21 -0.29
CA ILE A 68 11.72 -6.66 -0.28
C ILE A 68 12.79 -7.04 -1.31
N ASN A 69 12.65 -6.58 -2.55
CA ASN A 69 13.57 -6.87 -3.64
C ASN A 69 15.00 -6.42 -3.32
N THR A 70 15.12 -5.30 -2.63
CA THR A 70 16.40 -4.66 -2.33
C THR A 70 17.13 -5.33 -1.16
N HIS A 71 16.44 -5.59 -0.06
CA HIS A 71 17.10 -5.96 1.20
C HIS A 71 17.09 -7.46 1.48
N LEU A 72 16.03 -8.21 1.11
CA LEU A 72 15.94 -9.63 1.45
C LEU A 72 17.06 -10.50 0.86
N PRO A 73 17.52 -10.30 -0.39
CA PRO A 73 18.65 -11.06 -0.92
C PRO A 73 19.95 -10.87 -0.11
N LEU A 74 20.12 -9.70 0.52
CA LEU A 74 21.30 -9.39 1.34
C LEU A 74 21.20 -9.99 2.75
N ILE A 75 19.98 -10.26 3.22
CA ILE A 75 19.69 -10.82 4.56
C ILE A 75 19.80 -12.36 4.56
N GLU A 76 19.56 -13.00 3.41
CA GLU A 76 19.47 -14.46 3.28
C GLU A 76 20.70 -15.21 3.81
N GLU A 77 21.89 -14.62 3.66
CA GLU A 77 23.16 -15.22 4.07
C GLU A 77 23.23 -15.49 5.58
N THR A 78 22.64 -14.63 6.40
CA THR A 78 22.72 -14.74 7.87
C THR A 78 21.38 -15.09 8.53
N HIS A 79 20.26 -14.71 7.91
CA HIS A 79 18.92 -14.86 8.51
C HIS A 79 17.89 -15.49 7.54
N PRO A 80 18.13 -16.72 7.04
CA PRO A 80 17.28 -17.36 6.02
C PRO A 80 15.83 -17.59 6.50
N TYR A 81 15.61 -17.79 7.80
CA TYR A 81 14.26 -17.96 8.35
C TYR A 81 13.42 -16.68 8.31
N ILE A 82 14.06 -15.53 8.54
CA ILE A 82 13.40 -14.23 8.40
C ILE A 82 13.01 -14.03 6.93
N VAL A 83 13.92 -14.36 6.01
CA VAL A 83 13.65 -14.26 4.57
C VAL A 83 12.42 -15.07 4.17
N ARG A 84 12.30 -16.31 4.65
CA ARG A 84 11.14 -17.17 4.37
C ARG A 84 9.82 -16.61 4.89
N LEU A 85 9.82 -15.92 6.03
CA LEU A 85 8.61 -15.29 6.59
C LEU A 85 8.07 -14.17 5.67
N PHE A 86 8.96 -13.41 5.05
CA PHE A 86 8.61 -12.27 4.19
C PHE A 86 8.54 -12.60 2.69
N LEU A 87 8.88 -13.82 2.28
CA LEU A 87 8.77 -14.33 0.91
C LEU A 87 7.80 -15.52 0.78
N PRO A 88 6.51 -15.35 1.11
CA PRO A 88 5.51 -16.32 0.69
C PRO A 88 5.42 -16.37 -0.84
N THR A 89 4.91 -17.48 -1.39
CA THR A 89 4.87 -17.76 -2.85
C THR A 89 4.27 -16.62 -3.68
N PHE A 90 3.23 -15.95 -3.18
CA PHE A 90 2.61 -14.81 -3.88
C PHE A 90 3.53 -13.57 -3.97
N ILE A 91 4.34 -13.31 -2.94
CA ILE A 91 5.33 -12.22 -2.96
C ILE A 91 6.43 -12.56 -3.96
N ILE A 92 6.92 -13.80 -3.96
CA ILE A 92 7.92 -14.26 -4.93
C ILE A 92 7.42 -14.07 -6.37
N GLY A 93 6.18 -14.49 -6.66
CA GLY A 93 5.58 -14.28 -7.97
C GLY A 93 5.44 -12.80 -8.34
N SER A 94 5.12 -11.95 -7.36
CA SER A 94 5.02 -10.50 -7.57
C SER A 94 6.38 -9.85 -7.83
N LEU A 95 7.43 -10.29 -7.14
CA LEU A 95 8.80 -9.83 -7.37
C LEU A 95 9.29 -10.21 -8.77
N GLN A 96 9.05 -11.46 -9.19
CA GLN A 96 9.42 -11.93 -10.53
C GLN A 96 8.76 -11.09 -11.63
N PHE A 97 7.50 -10.69 -11.42
CA PHE A 97 6.80 -9.80 -12.34
C PHE A 97 7.38 -8.38 -12.33
N ILE A 98 7.60 -7.81 -11.15
CA ILE A 98 8.12 -6.44 -10.99
C ILE A 98 9.52 -6.29 -11.57
N GLN A 99 10.39 -7.28 -11.36
CA GLN A 99 11.76 -7.27 -11.89
C GLN A 99 11.81 -7.24 -13.43
N GLN A 100 10.74 -7.65 -14.11
CA GLN A 100 10.64 -7.58 -15.58
C GLN A 100 10.31 -6.16 -16.08
N ILE A 101 9.86 -5.27 -15.19
CA ILE A 101 9.45 -3.92 -15.55
C ILE A 101 10.59 -2.96 -15.21
N PRO A 102 11.38 -2.51 -16.20
CA PRO A 102 12.45 -1.56 -15.94
C PRO A 102 11.86 -0.24 -15.45
N PHE A 103 12.54 0.40 -14.50
CA PHE A 103 12.14 1.69 -13.93
C PHE A 103 10.73 1.69 -13.30
N LEU A 104 10.25 0.56 -12.76
CA LEU A 104 8.94 0.50 -12.12
C LEU A 104 8.71 1.60 -11.06
N PRO A 105 9.67 1.95 -10.18
CA PRO A 105 9.48 3.06 -9.24
C PRO A 105 9.21 4.40 -9.94
N PHE A 106 9.90 4.66 -11.06
CA PHE A 106 9.68 5.86 -11.86
C PHE A 106 8.32 5.84 -12.57
N ILE A 107 7.92 4.69 -13.14
CA ILE A 107 6.60 4.50 -13.75
C ILE A 107 5.50 4.70 -12.70
N TYR A 108 5.68 4.14 -11.50
CA TYR A 108 4.77 4.31 -10.37
C TYR A 108 4.64 5.78 -9.98
N LEU A 109 5.74 6.53 -9.92
CA LEU A 109 5.70 7.97 -9.64
C LEU A 109 5.02 8.75 -10.76
N MET A 110 5.39 8.52 -12.02
CA MET A 110 4.89 9.26 -13.17
C MET A 110 3.40 9.02 -13.42
N LEU A 111 2.98 7.75 -13.47
CA LEU A 111 1.57 7.39 -13.63
C LEU A 111 0.79 7.69 -12.35
N GLY A 112 1.40 7.42 -11.19
CA GLY A 112 0.82 7.69 -9.89
C GLY A 112 0.43 9.16 -9.75
N TYR A 113 1.39 10.04 -9.96
CA TYR A 113 1.19 11.47 -9.85
C TYR A 113 0.37 12.02 -11.03
N GLY A 114 0.75 11.70 -12.27
CA GLY A 114 0.14 12.26 -13.46
C GLY A 114 -1.33 11.85 -13.65
N ILE A 115 -1.65 10.57 -13.45
CA ILE A 115 -3.02 10.07 -13.62
C ILE A 115 -3.81 10.26 -12.33
N PHE A 116 -3.30 9.79 -11.20
CA PHE A 116 -4.16 9.71 -10.02
C PHE A 116 -4.26 11.03 -9.25
N ILE A 117 -3.15 11.75 -9.11
CA ILE A 117 -3.14 13.02 -8.36
C ILE A 117 -3.59 14.18 -9.26
N ARG A 118 -2.92 14.40 -10.39
CA ARG A 118 -3.19 15.55 -11.27
C ARG A 118 -4.54 15.47 -11.98
N ASN A 119 -4.93 14.30 -12.50
CA ASN A 119 -6.24 14.13 -13.13
C ASN A 119 -7.36 13.76 -12.14
N LYS A 120 -7.07 13.75 -10.83
CA LYS A 120 -8.04 13.47 -9.77
C LYS A 120 -8.79 12.14 -9.95
N LEU A 121 -8.07 11.10 -10.36
CA LEU A 121 -8.58 9.74 -10.48
C LEU A 121 -8.00 8.84 -9.37
N PRO A 122 -8.75 7.92 -8.74
CA PRO A 122 -10.21 7.90 -8.68
C PRO A 122 -10.75 9.16 -8.00
N LYS A 123 -12.07 9.39 -8.08
CA LYS A 123 -12.73 10.54 -7.41
C LYS A 123 -12.55 10.53 -5.89
N ASP A 124 -12.34 9.35 -5.32
CA ASP A 124 -12.16 9.15 -3.89
C ASP A 124 -10.84 9.75 -3.39
N ARG A 125 -10.95 10.77 -2.53
CA ARG A 125 -9.80 11.50 -1.99
C ARG A 125 -8.96 10.64 -1.06
N PHE A 126 -9.54 9.70 -0.31
CA PHE A 126 -8.77 8.85 0.59
C PHE A 126 -7.85 7.92 -0.19
N ILE A 127 -8.31 7.38 -1.31
CA ILE A 127 -7.45 6.58 -2.20
C ILE A 127 -6.32 7.45 -2.75
N ARG A 128 -6.62 8.63 -3.30
CA ARG A 128 -5.59 9.55 -3.80
C ARG A 128 -4.59 9.97 -2.72
N TYR A 129 -5.05 10.16 -1.48
CA TYR A 129 -4.20 10.43 -0.34
C TYR A 129 -3.18 9.31 -0.10
N ASN A 130 -3.63 8.05 -0.10
CA ASN A 130 -2.74 6.90 0.08
C ASN A 130 -1.82 6.68 -1.13
N ILE A 131 -2.25 7.01 -2.35
CA ILE A 131 -1.37 7.03 -3.53
C ILE A 131 -0.25 8.04 -3.36
N MET A 132 -0.58 9.28 -2.98
CA MET A 132 0.43 10.33 -2.76
C MET A 132 1.38 9.96 -1.62
N TYR A 133 0.85 9.36 -0.54
CA TYR A 133 1.69 8.82 0.53
C TYR A 133 2.66 7.75 -0.02
N GLY A 134 2.17 6.79 -0.80
CA GLY A 134 3.01 5.78 -1.45
C GLY A 134 4.12 6.39 -2.33
N ILE A 135 3.81 7.46 -3.07
CA ILE A 135 4.79 8.22 -3.87
C ILE A 135 5.85 8.89 -2.97
N ILE A 136 5.45 9.44 -1.82
CA ILE A 136 6.42 10.01 -0.87
C ILE A 136 7.34 8.91 -0.34
N ILE A 137 6.79 7.76 0.08
CA ILE A 137 7.57 6.63 0.57
C ILE A 137 8.59 6.19 -0.48
N ILE A 138 8.16 5.91 -1.71
CA ILE A 138 9.08 5.43 -2.76
C ILE A 138 10.18 6.45 -3.10
N SER A 139 9.86 7.74 -3.00
CA SER A 139 10.85 8.82 -3.21
C SER A 139 11.90 8.84 -2.11
N PHE A 140 11.49 8.68 -0.84
CA PHE A 140 12.43 8.57 0.29
C PHE A 140 13.23 7.26 0.26
N GLN A 141 12.64 6.17 -0.24
CA GLN A 141 13.32 4.89 -0.39
C GLN A 141 14.56 5.01 -1.27
N GLY A 142 14.48 5.70 -2.39
CA GLY A 142 15.65 5.93 -3.26
C GLY A 142 16.81 6.60 -2.53
N ILE A 143 16.53 7.65 -1.75
CA ILE A 143 17.55 8.39 -0.98
C ILE A 143 18.18 7.49 0.09
N ILE A 144 17.36 6.80 0.87
CA ILE A 144 17.84 5.91 1.93
C ILE A 144 18.60 4.72 1.36
N HIS A 145 18.20 4.21 0.20
CA HIS A 145 18.87 3.12 -0.49
C HIS A 145 20.28 3.51 -0.94
N GLU A 146 20.44 4.68 -1.56
CA GLU A 146 21.78 5.17 -1.93
C GLU A 146 22.68 5.39 -0.71
N LEU A 147 22.14 5.95 0.37
CA LEU A 147 22.86 6.09 1.63
C LEU A 147 23.27 4.73 2.19
N PHE A 148 22.37 3.74 2.19
CA PHE A 148 22.65 2.37 2.62
C PHE A 148 23.79 1.73 1.81
N LEU A 149 23.76 1.83 0.49
CA LEU A 149 24.82 1.30 -0.38
C LEU A 149 26.18 1.97 -0.09
N ASN A 150 26.18 3.29 0.08
CA ASN A 150 27.41 4.04 0.38
C ASN A 150 27.96 3.69 1.76
N ILE A 151 27.12 3.62 2.79
CA ILE A 151 27.51 3.25 4.15
C ILE A 151 28.07 1.82 4.16
N THR A 152 27.35 0.86 3.60
CA THR A 152 27.78 -0.55 3.60
C THR A 152 29.07 -0.76 2.81
N LYS A 153 29.28 -0.02 1.71
CA LYS A 153 30.53 -0.07 0.95
C LYS A 153 31.74 0.41 1.74
N VAL A 154 31.58 1.44 2.58
CA VAL A 154 32.68 2.05 3.35
C VAL A 154 32.93 1.33 4.67
N PHE A 155 31.86 0.94 5.38
CA PHE A 155 31.96 0.46 6.76
C PHE A 155 31.78 -1.05 6.94
N CYS A 156 31.13 -1.75 6.00
CA CYS A 156 30.90 -3.19 6.12
C CYS A 156 31.94 -3.99 5.33
N LEU A 157 33.02 -4.37 6.03
CA LEU A 157 34.19 -5.02 5.45
C LEU A 157 33.95 -6.48 5.06
N ASN A 158 33.02 -7.16 5.74
CA ASN A 158 32.66 -8.56 5.47
C ASN A 158 31.17 -8.69 5.07
N SER A 159 30.78 -9.87 4.57
CA SER A 159 29.41 -10.12 4.10
C SER A 159 28.39 -10.15 5.24
N LYS A 160 28.79 -10.65 6.41
CA LYS A 160 27.95 -10.69 7.62
C LYS A 160 27.51 -9.29 8.05
N ASP A 161 28.43 -8.33 8.14
CA ASP A 161 28.13 -6.96 8.55
C ASP A 161 27.17 -6.28 7.57
N ARG A 162 27.28 -6.58 6.27
CA ARG A 162 26.33 -6.09 5.25
C ARG A 162 24.95 -6.70 5.44
N SER A 163 24.90 -7.99 5.77
CA SER A 163 23.66 -8.71 6.02
C SER A 163 22.92 -8.17 7.25
N GLU A 164 23.64 -7.90 8.34
CA GLU A 164 23.11 -7.26 9.55
C GLU A 164 22.62 -5.82 9.28
N ALA A 165 23.39 -5.03 8.53
CA ALA A 165 22.99 -3.68 8.14
C ALA A 165 21.73 -3.70 7.25
N ALA A 166 21.64 -4.66 6.32
CA ALA A 166 20.45 -4.85 5.49
C ALA A 166 19.23 -5.22 6.33
N LEU A 167 19.39 -6.10 7.32
CA LEU A 167 18.34 -6.48 8.25
C LEU A 167 17.83 -5.29 9.06
N LEU A 168 18.73 -4.49 9.65
CA LEU A 168 18.35 -3.29 10.41
C LEU A 168 17.59 -2.29 9.54
N THR A 169 18.07 -2.06 8.31
CA THR A 169 17.42 -1.15 7.36
C THR A 169 16.04 -1.67 6.96
N PHE A 170 15.94 -2.97 6.68
CA PHE A 170 14.67 -3.63 6.37
C PHE A 170 13.66 -3.52 7.51
N LEU A 171 14.07 -3.81 8.76
CA LEU A 171 13.21 -3.65 9.93
C LEU A 171 12.76 -2.20 10.13
N GLY A 172 13.64 -1.22 9.87
CA GLY A 172 13.29 0.20 9.85
C GLY A 172 12.17 0.50 8.86
N TRP A 173 12.23 -0.06 7.64
CA TRP A 173 11.15 0.07 6.67
C TRP A 173 9.84 -0.60 7.10
N ILE A 174 9.91 -1.79 7.70
CA ILE A 174 8.73 -2.47 8.24
C ILE A 174 8.02 -1.61 9.29
N LEU A 175 8.76 -0.93 10.16
CA LEU A 175 8.20 0.01 11.15
C LEU A 175 7.49 1.21 10.51
N ILE A 176 7.86 1.60 9.29
CA ILE A 176 7.16 2.65 8.52
C ILE A 176 5.93 2.08 7.81
N PHE A 177 6.01 0.87 7.25
CA PHE A 177 4.92 0.27 6.48
C PHE A 177 3.74 -0.18 7.34
N ILE A 178 4.00 -0.80 8.50
CA ILE A 178 2.95 -1.27 9.41
C ILE A 178 1.90 -0.18 9.74
N PRO A 179 2.28 1.02 10.22
CA PRO A 179 1.29 2.07 10.51
C PRO A 179 0.58 2.57 9.25
N CYS A 180 1.24 2.58 8.09
CA CYS A 180 0.60 2.93 6.82
C CYS A 180 -0.51 1.93 6.46
N PHE A 181 -0.24 0.63 6.54
CA PHE A 181 -1.24 -0.41 6.28
C PHE A 181 -2.40 -0.35 7.27
N ILE A 182 -2.11 -0.20 8.56
CA ILE A 182 -3.14 -0.10 9.60
C ILE A 182 -4.06 1.11 9.33
N ARG A 183 -3.49 2.27 9.01
CA ARG A 183 -4.28 3.46 8.70
C ARG A 183 -5.13 3.30 7.44
N ALA A 184 -4.59 2.66 6.40
CA ALA A 184 -5.32 2.38 5.17
C ALA A 184 -6.52 1.46 5.42
N ILE A 185 -6.36 0.41 6.24
CA ILE A 185 -7.43 -0.51 6.64
C ILE A 185 -8.47 0.19 7.52
N LEU A 186 -8.03 1.01 8.48
CA LEU A 186 -8.92 1.72 9.40
C LEU A 186 -9.58 2.97 8.76
N GLY A 187 -9.16 3.38 7.57
CA GLY A 187 -9.70 4.57 6.92
C GLY A 187 -9.27 5.89 7.55
N LYS A 188 -8.10 5.91 8.17
CA LYS A 188 -7.58 7.08 8.90
C LYS A 188 -6.49 7.78 8.11
N TYR A 189 -6.50 9.11 8.15
CA TYR A 189 -5.40 9.92 7.63
C TYR A 189 -4.21 9.91 8.60
N GLU A 190 -3.07 10.43 8.15
CA GLU A 190 -1.89 10.61 9.00
C GLU A 190 -2.21 11.56 10.17
N SER A 191 -1.77 11.20 11.37
CA SER A 191 -1.92 12.04 12.56
C SER A 191 -0.82 13.08 12.66
N ASN A 192 0.36 12.82 12.10
CA ASN A 192 1.44 13.80 12.00
C ASN A 192 1.03 14.98 11.10
N PRO A 193 0.93 16.22 11.62
CA PRO A 193 0.46 17.37 10.85
C PRO A 193 1.35 17.71 9.66
N PHE A 194 2.68 17.62 9.84
CA PHE A 194 3.64 17.97 8.80
C PHE A 194 3.53 17.03 7.59
N LEU A 195 3.50 15.72 7.85
CA LEU A 195 3.41 14.74 6.77
C LEU A 195 2.05 14.79 6.07
N ARG A 196 0.98 15.01 6.86
CA ARG A 196 -0.36 15.20 6.32
C ARG A 196 -0.43 16.42 5.41
N GLU A 197 0.11 17.55 5.84
CA GLU A 197 0.12 18.80 5.07
C GLU A 197 0.91 18.64 3.77
N ALA A 198 2.08 17.99 3.83
CA ALA A 198 2.88 17.70 2.65
C ALA A 198 2.09 16.90 1.59
N ILE A 199 1.33 15.90 2.02
CA ILE A 199 0.46 15.11 1.13
C ILE A 199 -0.70 15.97 0.60
N GLU A 200 -1.37 16.72 1.48
CA GLU A 200 -2.56 17.50 1.15
C GLU A 200 -2.26 18.64 0.17
N VAL A 201 -1.07 19.21 0.20
CA VAL A 201 -0.60 20.23 -0.77
C VAL A 201 -0.69 19.71 -2.21
N HIS A 202 -0.39 18.43 -2.43
CA HIS A 202 -0.40 17.84 -3.76
C HIS A 202 -1.79 17.42 -4.24
N LEU A 203 -2.70 17.10 -3.31
CA LEU A 203 -4.09 16.74 -3.64
C LEU A 203 -4.92 17.97 -4.05
N GLY A 204 -4.52 19.16 -3.58
CA GLY A 204 -5.25 20.40 -3.80
C GLY A 204 -6.59 20.44 -3.07
N ARG A 205 -7.41 21.45 -3.39
CA ARG A 205 -8.75 21.62 -2.82
C ARG A 205 -9.75 20.71 -3.54
N ASP A 206 -10.35 19.79 -2.80
CA ASP A 206 -11.51 19.01 -3.23
C ASP A 206 -12.71 19.37 -2.33
N GLY A 207 -13.40 20.47 -2.67
CA GLY A 207 -14.67 20.86 -2.04
C GLY A 207 -14.61 22.00 -1.00
N PRO A 208 -15.78 22.56 -0.62
CA PRO A 208 -15.93 23.75 0.22
C PRO A 208 -15.52 23.57 1.69
N ASP A 209 -15.34 22.32 2.14
CA ASP A 209 -15.10 21.97 3.55
C ASP A 209 -13.62 21.98 3.96
N PHE A 210 -12.71 22.34 3.05
CA PHE A 210 -11.28 22.35 3.36
C PHE A 210 -10.73 23.77 3.41
N VAL A 211 -10.72 24.34 4.61
CA VAL A 211 -10.18 25.66 4.86
C VAL A 211 -9.29 25.60 6.11
N TRP A 212 -7.98 25.49 5.89
CA TRP A 212 -7.00 25.47 6.98
C TRP A 212 -6.13 26.75 7.05
N TRP A 213 -6.02 27.52 5.96
CA TRP A 213 -5.30 28.82 5.95
C TRP A 213 -6.21 30.01 6.30
N ASP A 214 -7.54 29.88 6.17
CA ASP A 214 -8.47 30.94 6.55
C ASP A 214 -8.98 30.68 7.97
N ARG A 215 -8.18 31.12 8.95
CA ARG A 215 -8.59 31.12 10.37
C ARG A 215 -9.79 32.07 10.62
N GLN A 216 -10.27 32.81 9.63
CA GLN A 216 -11.42 33.72 9.76
C GLN A 216 -12.74 33.14 9.25
N LYS A 217 -12.72 31.97 8.59
CA LYS A 217 -13.95 31.34 8.12
C LYS A 217 -14.72 30.75 9.30
N LYS A 218 -15.70 31.50 9.81
CA LYS A 218 -16.63 31.02 10.84
C LYS A 218 -17.38 29.79 10.30
N PRO A 219 -17.64 28.78 11.13
CA PRO A 219 -18.51 27.69 10.73
C PRO A 219 -19.89 28.26 10.39
N GLU A 220 -20.32 28.05 9.15
CA GLU A 220 -21.70 28.34 8.75
C GLU A 220 -22.63 27.40 9.54
N LYS A 221 -23.68 27.99 10.13
CA LYS A 221 -24.70 27.29 10.92
C LYS A 221 -25.65 26.51 10.03
#